data_AF-A0A4Q8BED5-F1
#
_entry.id   AF-A0A4Q8BED5-F1
#
_cell.length_a   1.000
_cell.length_b   1.000
_cell.length_c   1.000
_cell.angle_alpha   90.00
_cell.angle_beta   90.00
_cell.angle_gamma   90.00
#
_symmetry.space_group_name_H-M   'P 1'
#
loop_
_entity.id
_entity.type
_entity.pdbx_description
1 polymer ?
#
loop_
_entity_poly.entity_id
_entity_poly.type
_entity_poly.pdbx_seq_one_letter_code
_entity_poly.pdbx_strand_id
1 'polypeptide(L)'
;MRRWNERCGMSQENHGHASRSVELSREDNGCFVTARWHADGGSAEISGPDEVVIRVADDAAPDGRGRGVTSAVLHRIARQVDDMVAEFHELPSVGGYQVMVRRYIEGRLAELAQARGVTAEGFESDLLAVFDDLAGRGHADPLGVLATATGRSREALNQLLDVARQRNDHQGHPA
;
A
#
# COMPACT_ATOMS: atom_id res chain seq x y z
N MET A 1 -30.40 20.57 6.04
CA MET A 1 -30.84 21.49 4.98
C MET A 1 -29.70 21.62 3.98
N ARG A 2 -29.77 20.93 2.84
CA ARG A 2 -28.71 20.91 1.80
C ARG A 2 -28.92 22.12 0.87
N ARG A 3 -27.89 22.92 0.61
CA ARG A 3 -27.89 23.91 -0.48
C ARG A 3 -27.06 23.38 -1.65
N TRP A 4 -27.77 22.98 -2.69
CA TRP A 4 -27.26 22.85 -4.05
C TRP A 4 -27.06 24.26 -4.61
N ASN A 5 -25.96 24.50 -5.33
CA ASN A 5 -25.80 25.69 -6.14
C ASN A 5 -25.40 25.24 -7.55
N GLU A 6 -26.42 24.96 -8.36
CA GLU A 6 -26.31 24.79 -9.80
C GLU A 6 -26.10 26.17 -10.43
N ARG A 7 -25.02 26.35 -11.18
CA ARG A 7 -24.93 27.42 -12.16
C ARG A 7 -24.68 26.79 -13.53
N CYS A 8 -25.76 26.63 -14.28
CA CYS A 8 -25.74 26.35 -15.70
C CYS A 8 -25.18 27.56 -16.45
N GLY A 9 -24.19 27.32 -17.29
CA GLY A 9 -23.77 28.19 -18.38
C GLY A 9 -23.36 27.28 -19.53
N MET A 10 -24.30 26.96 -20.41
CA MET A 10 -24.03 26.26 -21.66
C MET A 10 -23.52 27.23 -22.72
N SER A 11 -22.40 26.91 -23.34
CA SER A 11 -22.14 27.24 -24.75
C SER A 11 -21.35 26.09 -25.38
N GLN A 12 -22.01 25.37 -26.30
CA GLN A 12 -21.47 24.45 -27.31
C GLN A 12 -20.33 25.14 -28.11
N GLU A 13 -19.31 24.51 -28.71
CA GLU A 13 -19.13 23.19 -29.34
C GLU A 13 -17.61 22.97 -29.57
N ASN A 14 -17.07 21.78 -29.29
CA ASN A 14 -16.05 21.17 -30.16
C ASN A 14 -15.91 19.68 -29.87
N HIS A 15 -16.11 18.86 -30.91
CA HIS A 15 -15.98 17.41 -30.85
C HIS A 15 -14.52 17.00 -30.71
N GLY A 16 -14.13 16.56 -29.52
CA GLY A 16 -12.97 15.72 -29.27
C GLY A 16 -13.42 14.63 -28.32
N HIS A 17 -13.05 13.38 -28.59
CA HIS A 17 -13.31 12.23 -27.74
C HIS A 17 -12.96 12.61 -26.29
N ALA A 18 -13.96 12.93 -25.45
CA ALA A 18 -13.70 13.37 -24.09
C ALA A 18 -13.18 12.15 -23.33
N SER A 19 -11.85 12.02 -23.27
CA SER A 19 -11.18 11.13 -22.32
C SER A 19 -11.83 11.39 -20.98
N ARG A 20 -12.58 10.40 -20.49
CA ARG A 20 -13.38 10.56 -19.27
C ARG A 20 -12.40 10.61 -18.12
N SER A 21 -11.97 11.80 -17.72
CA SER A 21 -11.09 11.95 -16.58
C SER A 21 -11.87 11.66 -15.30
N VAL A 22 -11.37 10.76 -14.47
CA VAL A 22 -11.86 10.54 -13.11
C VAL A 22 -11.03 11.38 -12.17
N GLU A 23 -11.69 12.14 -11.31
CA GLU A 23 -11.04 13.00 -10.31
C GLU A 23 -11.48 12.56 -8.91
N LEU A 24 -10.51 12.36 -8.03
CA LEU A 24 -10.74 12.23 -6.59
C LEU A 24 -10.13 13.46 -5.90
N SER A 25 -10.86 14.01 -4.94
CA SER A 25 -10.38 15.16 -4.13
C SER A 25 -10.59 14.89 -2.64
N ARG A 26 -9.62 15.32 -1.83
CA ARG A 26 -9.60 15.13 -0.38
C ARG A 26 -8.96 16.33 0.29
N GLU A 27 -9.49 16.70 1.45
CA GLU A 27 -8.95 17.77 2.28
C GLU A 27 -8.22 17.16 3.49
N ASP A 28 -7.01 17.64 3.76
CA ASP A 28 -6.24 17.30 4.95
C ASP A 28 -5.59 18.56 5.52
N ASN A 29 -5.96 18.92 6.75
CA ASN A 29 -5.38 20.03 7.51
C ASN A 29 -5.22 21.35 6.72
N GLY A 30 -6.24 21.74 5.95
CA GLY A 30 -6.20 22.95 5.13
C GLY A 30 -5.35 22.81 3.86
N CYS A 31 -5.08 21.59 3.41
CA CYS A 31 -4.54 21.29 2.08
C CYS A 31 -5.54 20.43 1.30
N PHE A 32 -5.89 20.84 0.10
CA PHE A 32 -6.67 20.04 -0.85
C PHE A 32 -5.72 19.28 -1.77
N VAL A 33 -5.89 17.97 -1.80
CA VAL A 33 -5.19 17.07 -2.73
C VAL A 33 -6.21 16.57 -3.73
N THR A 34 -5.92 16.78 -5.01
CA THR A 34 -6.76 16.32 -6.11
C THR A 34 -5.93 15.44 -7.01
N ALA A 35 -6.38 14.21 -7.24
CA ALA A 35 -5.73 13.23 -8.10
C ALA A 35 -6.63 12.96 -9.32
N ARG A 36 -6.04 12.95 -10.51
CA ARG A 36 -6.76 12.75 -11.78
C ARG A 36 -6.19 11.57 -12.53
N TRP A 37 -7.09 10.75 -13.07
CA TRP A 37 -6.79 9.66 -13.99
C TRP A 37 -7.52 9.89 -15.30
N HIS A 38 -6.84 9.71 -16.42
CA HIS A 38 -7.46 9.52 -17.70
C HIS A 38 -8.00 8.08 -17.75
N ALA A 39 -9.32 7.91 -17.77
CA ALA A 39 -9.92 6.60 -17.99
C ALA A 39 -9.80 6.24 -19.48
N ASP A 40 -8.58 5.95 -19.93
CA ASP A 40 -8.37 5.22 -21.17
C ASP A 40 -8.67 3.75 -20.87
N GLY A 41 -9.86 3.33 -21.33
CA GLY A 41 -10.40 2.01 -21.03
C GLY A 41 -9.45 0.90 -21.49
N GLY A 42 -8.94 0.12 -20.55
CA GLY A 42 -8.42 -1.21 -20.85
C GLY A 42 -7.12 -1.64 -20.19
N SER A 43 -6.47 -0.81 -19.37
CA SER A 43 -5.32 -1.28 -18.61
C SER A 43 -5.77 -1.93 -17.31
N ALA A 44 -5.55 -3.24 -17.18
CA ALA A 44 -5.67 -3.98 -15.92
C ALA A 44 -4.46 -3.75 -14.99
N GLU A 45 -3.55 -2.85 -15.36
CA GLU A 45 -2.37 -2.50 -14.58
C GLU A 45 -2.73 -1.41 -13.57
N ILE A 46 -2.30 -1.59 -12.32
CA ILE A 46 -2.49 -0.59 -11.26
C ILE A 46 -1.64 0.63 -11.60
N SER A 47 -2.25 1.65 -12.20
CA SER A 47 -1.60 2.91 -12.53
C SER A 47 -1.84 3.97 -11.45
N GLY A 48 -0.82 4.80 -11.23
CA GLY A 48 -0.96 6.03 -10.46
C GLY A 48 -1.78 7.09 -11.21
N PRO A 49 -2.17 8.19 -10.53
CA PRO A 49 -2.81 9.32 -11.20
C PRO A 49 -1.86 9.95 -12.21
N ASP A 50 -2.41 10.42 -13.32
CA ASP A 50 -1.68 11.20 -14.33
C ASP A 50 -1.30 12.59 -13.81
N GLU A 51 -2.11 13.13 -12.90
CA GLU A 51 -1.88 14.43 -12.29
C GLU A 51 -2.28 14.44 -10.81
N VAL A 52 -1.43 15.06 -9.97
CA VAL A 52 -1.73 15.36 -8.57
C VAL A 52 -1.56 16.86 -8.34
N VAL A 53 -2.65 17.53 -7.97
CA VAL A 53 -2.68 18.95 -7.64
C VAL A 53 -2.83 19.11 -6.13
N ILE A 54 -1.85 19.79 -5.52
CA ILE A 54 -1.84 20.13 -4.09
C ILE A 54 -2.11 21.62 -3.96
N ARG A 55 -3.17 22.00 -3.25
CA ARG A 55 -3.53 23.40 -2.99
C ARG A 55 -3.63 23.63 -1.49
N VAL A 56 -2.90 24.61 -0.98
CA VAL A 56 -3.15 25.10 0.38
C VAL A 56 -4.45 25.90 0.35
N ALA A 57 -5.38 25.56 1.23
CA ALA A 57 -6.65 26.23 1.37
C ALA A 57 -6.45 27.70 1.73
N ASP A 58 -7.29 28.56 1.19
CA ASP A 58 -7.21 29.99 1.51
C ASP A 58 -7.46 30.22 3.00
N ASP A 59 -8.30 29.43 3.67
CA ASP A 59 -8.58 29.55 5.11
C ASP A 59 -7.66 28.70 6.01
N ALA A 60 -6.61 28.11 5.46
CA ALA A 60 -5.65 27.34 6.24
C ALA A 60 -5.06 28.16 7.40
N ALA A 61 -4.84 27.50 8.54
CA ALA A 61 -4.24 28.12 9.72
C ALA A 61 -2.96 28.91 9.33
N PRO A 62 -2.69 30.07 9.97
CA PRO A 62 -1.63 30.98 9.55
C PRO A 62 -0.24 30.32 9.49
N ASP A 63 0.02 29.33 10.35
CA ASP A 63 1.25 28.52 10.30
C ASP A 63 1.36 27.66 9.03
N GLY A 64 0.25 27.13 8.52
CA GLY A 64 0.18 26.37 7.26
C GLY A 64 0.29 27.27 6.04
N ARG A 65 -0.39 28.44 6.06
CA ARG A 65 -0.29 29.43 4.98
C ARG A 65 1.10 30.05 4.88
N GLY A 66 1.79 30.26 6.01
CA GLY A 66 3.13 30.85 6.06
C GLY A 66 4.26 29.87 5.70
N ARG A 67 4.12 28.58 6.03
CA ARG A 67 5.14 27.55 5.74
C ARG A 67 4.95 26.88 4.38
N GLY A 68 3.73 26.90 3.84
CA GLY A 68 3.40 26.25 2.57
C GLY A 68 3.56 24.73 2.64
N VAL A 69 3.82 24.12 1.48
CA VAL A 69 3.99 22.66 1.35
C VAL A 69 5.39 22.26 1.84
N THR A 70 5.46 21.80 3.08
CA THR A 70 6.71 21.28 3.68
C THR A 70 6.92 19.80 3.34
N SER A 71 8.13 19.27 3.55
CA SER A 71 8.41 17.83 3.36
C SER A 71 7.52 16.93 4.21
N ALA A 72 7.16 17.37 5.43
CA ALA A 72 6.22 16.63 6.28
C ALA A 72 4.81 16.57 5.69
N VAL A 73 4.38 17.67 5.04
CA VAL A 73 3.11 17.73 4.30
C VAL A 73 3.18 16.83 3.07
N LEU A 74 4.28 16.86 2.31
CA LEU A 74 4.48 15.96 1.16
C LEU A 74 4.42 14.48 1.54
N HIS A 75 5.07 14.06 2.63
CA HIS A 75 5.00 12.67 3.09
C HIS A 75 3.59 12.23 3.47
N ARG A 76 2.80 13.15 4.01
CA ARG A 76 1.42 12.87 4.37
C ARG A 76 0.52 12.80 3.14
N ILE A 77 0.68 13.75 2.23
CA ILE A 77 -0.03 13.78 0.96
C ILE A 77 0.31 12.54 0.12
N ALA A 78 1.56 12.08 0.12
CA ALA A 78 1.94 10.84 -0.56
C ALA A 78 1.09 9.65 -0.10
N ARG A 79 0.93 9.48 1.23
CA ARG A 79 0.07 8.43 1.79
C ARG A 79 -1.40 8.60 1.37
N GLN A 80 -1.88 9.84 1.35
CA GLN A 80 -3.25 10.14 0.92
C GLN A 80 -3.48 9.85 -0.57
N VAL A 81 -2.48 10.12 -1.42
CA VAL A 81 -2.51 9.74 -2.83
C VAL A 81 -2.53 8.21 -2.97
N ASP A 82 -1.72 7.48 -2.19
CA ASP A 82 -1.74 6.01 -2.19
C ASP A 82 -3.13 5.46 -1.82
N ASP A 83 -3.80 6.07 -0.84
CA ASP A 83 -5.17 5.70 -0.46
C ASP A 83 -6.18 6.03 -1.58
N MET A 84 -5.99 7.14 -2.30
CA MET A 84 -6.83 7.51 -3.46
C MET A 84 -6.61 6.60 -4.66
N VAL A 85 -5.37 6.13 -4.89
CA VAL A 85 -5.05 5.09 -5.89
C VAL A 85 -5.75 3.78 -5.52
N ALA A 86 -5.67 3.38 -4.25
CA ALA A 86 -6.35 2.17 -3.81
C ALA A 86 -7.88 2.27 -4.01
N GLU A 87 -8.50 3.40 -3.65
CA GLU A 87 -9.92 3.66 -3.90
C GLU A 87 -10.27 3.60 -5.39
N PHE A 88 -9.47 4.23 -6.26
CA PHE A 88 -9.69 4.23 -7.71
C PHE A 88 -9.66 2.82 -8.30
N HIS A 89 -8.77 1.95 -7.81
CA HIS A 89 -8.63 0.56 -8.26
C HIS A 89 -9.49 -0.45 -7.47
N GLU A 90 -10.39 0.02 -6.60
CA GLU A 90 -11.19 -0.83 -5.69
C GLU A 90 -10.33 -1.77 -4.82
N LEU A 91 -9.10 -1.36 -4.54
CA LEU A 91 -8.17 -2.07 -3.68
C LEU A 91 -8.33 -1.62 -2.22
N PRO A 92 -7.98 -2.48 -1.27
CA PRO A 92 -7.78 -2.05 0.11
C PRO A 92 -6.73 -0.94 0.14
N SER A 93 -6.94 0.09 0.97
CA SER A 93 -5.92 1.10 1.24
C SER A 93 -4.59 0.47 1.64
N VAL A 94 -3.47 1.17 1.48
CA VAL A 94 -2.15 0.62 1.83
C VAL A 94 -2.12 0.13 3.29
N GLY A 95 -2.76 0.88 4.19
CA GLY A 95 -2.95 0.44 5.58
C GLY A 95 -3.83 -0.81 5.71
N GLY A 96 -4.92 -0.90 4.96
CA GLY A 96 -5.79 -2.09 4.92
C GLY A 96 -5.07 -3.33 4.38
N TYR A 97 -4.28 -3.16 3.31
CA TYR A 97 -3.46 -4.22 2.73
C TYR A 97 -2.43 -4.73 3.72
N GLN A 98 -1.72 -3.84 4.44
CA GLN A 98 -0.77 -4.24 5.48
C GLN A 98 -1.43 -5.07 6.59
N VAL A 99 -2.65 -4.70 7.01
CA VAL A 99 -3.41 -5.48 8.01
C VAL A 99 -3.78 -6.85 7.46
N MET A 100 -4.24 -6.95 6.22
CA MET A 100 -4.58 -8.24 5.61
C MET A 100 -3.36 -9.16 5.46
N VAL A 101 -2.26 -8.63 4.93
CA VAL A 101 -1.01 -9.39 4.75
C VAL A 101 -0.45 -9.85 6.09
N ARG A 102 -0.49 -8.98 7.12
CA ARG A 102 -0.10 -9.37 8.48
C ARG A 102 -0.95 -10.52 9.01
N ARG A 103 -2.28 -10.44 8.90
CA ARG A 103 -3.18 -11.52 9.35
C ARG A 103 -2.95 -12.82 8.59
N TYR A 104 -2.67 -12.75 7.29
CA TYR A 104 -2.30 -13.90 6.48
C TYR A 104 -1.03 -14.56 7.02
N ILE A 105 0.02 -13.78 7.26
CA ILE A 105 1.31 -14.29 7.79
C ILE A 105 1.14 -14.88 9.18
N GLU A 106 0.44 -14.19 10.08
CA GLU A 106 0.15 -14.67 11.43
C GLU A 106 -0.63 -16.00 11.39
N GLY A 107 -1.66 -16.10 10.54
CA GLY A 107 -2.44 -17.32 10.35
C GLY A 107 -1.58 -18.46 9.80
N ARG A 108 -0.75 -18.19 8.79
CA ARG A 108 0.09 -19.21 8.18
C ARG A 108 1.15 -19.74 9.14
N LEU A 109 1.78 -18.86 9.92
CA LEU A 109 2.73 -19.26 10.97
C LEU A 109 2.03 -20.11 12.06
N ALA A 110 0.80 -19.76 12.43
CA ALA A 110 0.02 -20.55 13.39
C ALA A 110 -0.33 -21.95 12.85
N GLU A 111 -0.73 -22.06 11.59
CA GLU A 111 -0.98 -23.34 10.91
C GLU A 111 0.27 -24.23 10.90
N LEU A 112 1.42 -23.66 10.53
CA LEU A 112 2.69 -24.40 10.48
C LEU A 112 3.14 -24.85 11.87
N ALA A 113 3.03 -23.97 12.87
CA ALA A 113 3.31 -24.31 14.26
C ALA A 113 2.38 -25.42 14.78
N GLN A 114 1.10 -25.39 14.40
CA GLN A 114 0.13 -26.43 14.76
C GLN A 114 0.46 -27.76 14.09
N ALA A 115 0.82 -27.75 12.80
CA ALA A 115 1.21 -28.95 12.06
C ALA A 115 2.48 -29.60 12.63
N ARG A 116 3.43 -28.79 13.10
CA ARG A 116 4.64 -29.27 13.76
C ARG A 116 4.41 -29.83 15.16
N GLY A 117 3.43 -29.30 15.89
CA GLY A 117 3.16 -29.67 17.28
C GLY A 117 4.00 -28.90 18.31
N VAL A 118 3.52 -28.88 19.56
CA VAL A 118 3.94 -27.97 20.67
C VAL A 118 5.41 -28.13 21.11
N THR A 119 6.08 -29.22 20.74
CA THR A 119 7.39 -29.60 21.28
C THR A 119 8.56 -29.46 20.29
N ALA A 120 8.34 -29.06 19.05
CA ALA A 120 9.40 -29.10 18.04
C ALA A 120 9.96 -27.71 17.70
N GLU A 121 11.30 -27.63 17.72
CA GLU A 121 12.09 -26.58 17.06
C GLU A 121 11.72 -26.51 15.57
N GLY A 122 11.79 -25.33 14.95
CA GLY A 122 11.41 -25.18 13.54
C GLY A 122 10.67 -23.89 13.22
N PHE A 123 10.64 -22.93 14.14
CA PHE A 123 10.09 -21.62 13.86
C PHE A 123 10.86 -20.92 12.72
N GLU A 124 12.17 -21.15 12.62
CA GLU A 124 13.00 -20.70 11.50
C GLU A 124 12.55 -21.33 10.17
N SER A 125 12.22 -22.63 10.19
CA SER A 125 11.69 -23.34 9.02
C SER A 125 10.30 -22.82 8.62
N ASP A 126 9.45 -22.45 9.59
CA ASP A 126 8.16 -21.81 9.29
C ASP A 126 8.34 -20.44 8.65
N LEU A 127 9.26 -19.64 9.18
CA LEU A 127 9.59 -18.34 8.59
C LEU A 127 10.11 -18.50 7.16
N LEU A 128 10.95 -19.50 6.91
CA LEU A 128 11.45 -19.78 5.57
C LEU A 128 10.32 -20.21 4.62
N ALA A 129 9.41 -21.09 5.07
CA ALA A 129 8.25 -21.50 4.27
C ALA A 129 7.32 -20.32 3.91
N VAL A 130 7.10 -19.39 4.84
CA VAL A 130 6.31 -18.18 4.58
C VAL A 130 7.07 -17.22 3.66
N PHE A 131 8.39 -17.05 3.85
CA PHE A 131 9.22 -16.24 2.96
C PHE A 131 9.15 -16.74 1.52
N ASP A 132 9.31 -18.04 1.31
CA ASP A 132 9.28 -18.67 -0.02
C ASP A 132 7.89 -18.57 -0.67
N ASP A 133 6.79 -18.71 0.10
CA ASP A 133 5.43 -18.49 -0.40
C ASP A 133 5.21 -17.03 -0.84
N LEU A 134 5.65 -16.05 -0.05
CA LEU A 134 5.56 -14.63 -0.41
C LEU A 134 6.39 -14.31 -1.67
N ALA A 135 7.61 -14.84 -1.76
CA ALA A 135 8.47 -14.68 -2.93
C ALA A 135 7.86 -15.35 -4.17
N GLY A 136 7.31 -16.56 -4.04
CA GLY A 136 6.66 -17.30 -5.12
C GLY A 136 5.39 -16.62 -5.65
N ARG A 137 4.69 -15.83 -4.81
CA ARG A 137 3.55 -14.98 -5.20
C ARG A 137 3.95 -13.67 -5.86
N GLY A 138 5.24 -13.38 -6.00
CA GLY A 138 5.73 -12.17 -6.66
C GLY A 138 5.68 -10.91 -5.80
N HIS A 139 5.65 -11.01 -4.47
CA HIS A 139 5.79 -9.83 -3.62
C HIS A 139 7.15 -9.16 -3.86
N ALA A 140 7.15 -7.84 -4.11
CA ALA A 140 8.36 -7.08 -4.42
C ALA A 140 9.37 -7.02 -3.27
N ASP A 141 8.90 -7.08 -2.01
CA ASP A 141 9.74 -7.09 -0.82
C ASP A 141 9.23 -8.09 0.24
N PRO A 142 9.45 -9.41 0.06
CA PRO A 142 8.98 -10.43 1.00
C PRO A 142 9.58 -10.27 2.40
N LEU A 143 10.84 -9.83 2.49
CA LEU A 143 11.55 -9.63 3.76
C LEU A 143 10.99 -8.43 4.53
N GLY A 144 10.71 -7.32 3.86
CA GLY A 144 10.11 -6.13 4.48
C GLY A 144 8.68 -6.39 4.97
N VAL A 145 7.93 -7.21 4.23
CA VAL A 145 6.60 -7.67 4.62
C VAL A 145 6.67 -8.54 5.90
N LEU A 146 7.59 -9.50 5.96
CA LEU A 146 7.81 -10.33 7.15
C LEU A 146 8.28 -9.51 8.36
N ALA A 147 9.18 -8.54 8.16
CA ALA A 147 9.65 -7.64 9.22
C ALA A 147 8.47 -6.89 9.86
N THR A 148 7.60 -6.35 9.02
CA THR A 148 6.40 -5.63 9.46
C THR A 148 5.43 -6.55 10.21
N ALA A 149 5.17 -7.75 9.68
CA ALA A 149 4.21 -8.68 10.27
C ALA A 149 4.70 -9.27 11.60
N THR A 150 5.98 -9.58 11.72
CA THR A 150 6.57 -10.20 12.92
C THR A 150 7.08 -9.19 13.94
N GLY A 151 7.15 -7.90 13.58
CA GLY A 151 7.73 -6.84 14.43
C GLY A 151 9.23 -6.98 14.65
N ARG A 152 9.94 -7.74 13.80
CA ARG A 152 11.38 -7.97 13.89
C ARG A 152 12.14 -7.12 12.88
N SER A 153 13.41 -6.85 13.17
CA SER A 153 14.29 -6.19 12.20
C SER A 153 14.59 -7.14 11.02
N ARG A 154 14.95 -6.55 9.88
CA ARG A 154 15.30 -7.31 8.66
C ARG A 154 16.54 -8.16 8.90
N GLU A 155 17.49 -7.66 9.68
CA GLU A 155 18.74 -8.35 10.04
C GLU A 155 18.45 -9.59 10.88
N ALA A 156 17.58 -9.48 11.89
CA ALA A 156 17.19 -10.61 12.73
C ALA A 156 16.48 -11.69 11.91
N LEU A 157 15.61 -11.29 10.98
CA LEU A 157 14.94 -12.23 10.08
C LEU A 157 15.90 -12.91 9.12
N ASN A 158 16.85 -12.18 8.52
CA ASN A 158 17.86 -12.78 7.66
C ASN A 158 18.67 -13.86 8.39
N GLN A 159 19.08 -13.60 9.64
CA GLN A 159 19.79 -14.61 10.44
C GLN A 159 18.96 -15.87 10.65
N LEU A 160 17.66 -15.74 10.95
CA LEU A 160 16.76 -16.88 11.13
C LEU A 160 16.55 -17.65 9.82
N LEU A 161 16.40 -16.95 8.69
CA LEU A 161 16.27 -17.56 7.37
C LEU A 161 17.55 -18.31 6.97
N ASP A 162 18.72 -17.76 7.29
CA ASP A 162 20.00 -18.42 7.01
C ASP A 162 20.17 -19.70 7.85
N VAL A 163 19.78 -19.67 9.12
CA VAL A 163 19.73 -20.88 9.97
C VAL A 163 18.80 -21.93 9.37
N ALA A 164 17.61 -21.53 8.91
CA ALA A 164 16.65 -22.46 8.29
C ALA A 164 17.21 -23.09 7.01
N ARG A 165 17.82 -22.29 6.13
CA ARG A 165 18.45 -22.76 4.89
C ARG A 165 19.58 -23.76 5.18
N GLN A 166 20.47 -23.42 6.11
CA GLN A 166 21.55 -24.32 6.53
C GLN A 166 21.03 -25.65 7.06
N ARG A 167 19.96 -25.64 7.87
CA ARG A 167 19.35 -26.88 8.40
C ARG A 167 18.73 -27.73 7.28
N ASN A 168 18.06 -27.11 6.31
CA ASN A 168 17.51 -27.83 5.14
C ASN A 168 18.62 -28.46 4.28
N ASP A 169 19.73 -27.75 4.06
CA ASP A 169 20.87 -28.26 3.29
C ASP A 169 21.52 -29.49 3.96
N HIS A 170 21.61 -29.47 5.30
CA HIS A 170 22.15 -30.59 6.08
C HIS A 170 21.20 -31.79 6.14
N GLN A 171 19.88 -31.60 6.01
CA GLN A 171 18.90 -32.70 5.94
C GLN A 171 18.76 -33.30 4.53
N GLY A 172 19.21 -32.61 3.48
CA GLY A 172 19.17 -33.06 2.09
C GLY A 172 20.33 -33.98 1.66
N HIS A 173 21.33 -34.21 2.52
CA HIS A 173 22.43 -35.14 2.27
C HIS A 173 22.31 -36.40 3.15
N PRO A 174 21.65 -37.48 2.67
CA PRO A 174 21.86 -38.79 3.25
C PRO A 174 23.23 -39.30 2.81
N ALA A 175 24.09 -39.62 3.78
CA ALA A 175 25.23 -40.51 3.58
C ALA A 175 24.77 -41.96 3.42
#